data_AF-A0A7Y6PIV8-F1
#
_entry.id   AF-A0A7Y6PIV8-F1
#
_cell.length_a   1.000
_cell.length_b   1.000
_cell.length_c   1.000
_cell.angle_alpha   90.00
_cell.angle_beta   90.00
_cell.angle_gamma   90.00
#
_symmetry.space_group_name_H-M   'P 1'
#
loop_
_entity.id
_entity.type
_entity.pdbx_description
1 polymer ?
#
loop_
_entity_poly.entity_id
_entity_poly.type
_entity_poly.pdbx_seq_one_letter_code
_entity_poly.pdbx_strand_id
1 'polypeptide(L)'
;NNEREVRRLLQLDKPFYTVDKIRLPYKNNSLTIRFATLSYEDPLRNRYAYILNGVDKEWINNSSNNTASYTNLPPGEYEFLVRGSNNDHYWNEKAIS
;
A
#
# COMPACT_ATOMS: atom_id res chain seq x y z
N ASN A 1 10.60 -0.30 14.49
CA ASN A 1 10.72 0.43 13.21
C ASN A 1 12.15 0.92 13.09
N ASN A 2 12.99 0.32 12.23
CA ASN A 2 14.39 0.74 12.07
C ASN A 2 14.60 1.22 10.63
N GLU A 3 14.47 2.53 10.41
CA GLU A 3 14.55 3.17 9.09
C GLU A 3 15.86 2.87 8.34
N ARG A 4 16.99 2.73 9.07
CA ARG A 4 18.28 2.40 8.48
C ARG A 4 18.27 1.03 7.78
N GLU A 5 17.63 0.05 8.39
CA GLU A 5 17.55 -1.30 7.83
C GLU A 5 16.64 -1.33 6.59
N VAL A 6 15.52 -0.61 6.63
CA VAL A 6 14.62 -0.47 5.48
C VAL A 6 15.36 0.16 4.29
N ARG A 7 16.10 1.25 4.54
CA ARG A 7 16.88 1.93 3.48
C ARG A 7 17.98 1.04 2.91
N ARG A 8 18.63 0.22 3.74
CA ARG A 8 19.63 -0.77 3.28
C ARG A 8 19.00 -1.86 2.42
N LEU A 9 17.90 -2.46 2.86
CA LEU A 9 17.22 -3.56 2.16
C LEU A 9 16.64 -3.11 0.82
N LEU A 10 16.11 -1.88 0.76
CA LEU A 10 15.50 -1.30 -0.43
C LEU A 10 16.47 -0.48 -1.28
N GLN A 11 17.75 -0.39 -0.88
CA GLN A 11 18.80 0.38 -1.56
C GLN A 11 18.37 1.83 -1.82
N LEU A 12 17.83 2.50 -0.79
CA LEU A 12 17.30 3.85 -0.88
C LEU A 12 18.32 4.90 -0.42
N ASP A 13 18.71 5.78 -1.34
CA ASP A 13 19.60 6.91 -1.05
C ASP A 13 18.89 8.04 -0.28
N LYS A 14 17.55 8.08 -0.33
CA LYS A 14 16.69 9.09 0.32
C LYS A 14 15.71 8.44 1.33
N PRO A 15 15.08 9.22 2.23
CA PRO A 15 14.11 8.67 3.18
C PRO A 15 12.95 7.97 2.46
N PHE A 16 12.45 6.87 3.04
CA PHE A 16 11.43 6.03 2.42
C PHE A 16 10.14 6.79 2.07
N TYR A 17 9.72 7.76 2.90
CA TYR A 17 8.53 8.57 2.65
C TYR A 17 8.67 9.57 1.49
N THR A 18 9.83 9.62 0.81
CA THR A 18 10.10 10.49 -0.34
C THR A 18 10.31 9.70 -1.65
N VAL A 19 10.17 8.38 -1.61
CA VAL A 19 10.37 7.51 -2.77
C VAL A 19 9.04 7.18 -3.43
N ASP A 20 8.95 7.38 -4.74
CA ASP A 20 7.76 6.99 -5.52
C ASP A 20 7.81 5.51 -5.93
N LYS A 21 9.00 4.89 -5.86
CA LYS A 21 9.24 3.51 -6.26
C LYS A 21 10.19 2.82 -5.30
N ILE A 22 9.91 1.55 -5.01
CA ILE A 22 10.78 0.67 -4.24
C ILE A 22 11.22 -0.50 -5.11
N ARG A 23 12.45 -0.97 -4.93
CA ARG A 23 12.95 -2.19 -5.58
C ARG A 23 13.12 -3.26 -4.52
N LEU A 24 12.39 -4.36 -4.68
CA LEU A 24 12.50 -5.52 -3.81
C LEU A 24 13.51 -6.51 -4.42
N PRO A 25 14.54 -6.94 -3.65
CA PRO A 25 15.41 -8.02 -4.07
C PRO A 25 14.62 -9.31 -4.32
N TYR A 26 15.05 -10.14 -5.27
CA TYR A 26 14.37 -11.40 -5.61
C TYR A 26 14.14 -12.33 -4.40
N LYS A 27 15.10 -12.35 -3.45
CA LYS A 27 15.00 -13.15 -2.22
C LYS A 27 13.97 -12.62 -1.23
N ASN A 28 13.48 -11.39 -1.42
CA ASN A 28 12.57 -10.68 -0.53
C ASN A 28 11.29 -10.29 -1.29
N ASN A 29 10.60 -11.31 -1.84
CA ASN A 29 9.40 -11.14 -2.67
C ASN A 29 8.08 -11.31 -1.88
N SER A 30 8.13 -11.27 -0.56
CA SER A 30 6.97 -11.17 0.31
C SER A 30 6.92 -9.78 0.94
N LEU A 31 5.78 -9.12 0.83
CA LEU A 31 5.57 -7.72 1.19
C LEU A 31 4.27 -7.57 1.95
N THR A 32 4.31 -6.82 3.05
CA THR A 32 3.12 -6.31 3.73
C THR A 32 3.12 -4.79 3.68
N ILE A 33 2.07 -4.22 3.10
CA ILE A 33 1.83 -2.78 3.03
C ILE A 33 0.78 -2.43 4.08
N ARG A 34 1.11 -1.49 4.97
CA ARG A 34 0.14 -0.85 5.87
C ARG A 34 -0.08 0.58 5.41
N PHE A 35 -1.33 0.95 5.25
CA PHE A 35 -1.74 2.28 4.79
C PHE A 35 -2.71 2.92 5.77
N ALA A 36 -2.93 4.23 5.68
CA ALA A 36 -3.93 4.92 6.49
C ALA A 36 -4.49 6.08 5.66
N THR A 37 -5.78 6.34 5.80
CA THR A 37 -6.41 7.52 5.20
C THR A 37 -6.47 8.62 6.26
N LEU A 38 -6.21 9.87 5.84
CA LEU A 38 -6.34 11.05 6.70
C LEU A 38 -7.83 11.40 6.84
N SER A 39 -8.58 10.61 7.60
CA SER A 39 -9.98 10.90 7.92
C SER A 39 -10.10 11.02 9.43
N TYR A 40 -10.27 12.26 9.88
CA TYR A 40 -10.29 12.68 11.28
C TYR A 40 -11.68 12.53 11.94
N GLU A 41 -12.74 12.32 11.16
CA GLU A 41 -14.12 12.38 11.70
C GLU A 41 -14.53 11.09 12.42
N ASP A 42 -14.17 9.92 11.90
CA ASP A 42 -14.39 8.64 12.60
C ASP A 42 -13.50 7.53 12.02
N PRO A 43 -12.38 7.18 12.68
CA PRO A 43 -11.48 6.11 12.24
C PRO A 43 -12.16 4.75 12.07
N LEU A 44 -13.24 4.47 12.80
CA LEU A 44 -13.99 3.21 12.74
C LEU A 44 -14.91 3.12 11.53
N ARG A 45 -15.16 4.24 10.84
CA ARG A 45 -16.00 4.31 9.63
C ARG A 45 -15.19 4.43 8.35
N ASN A 46 -13.88 4.57 8.43
CA ASN A 46 -13.01 4.60 7.27
C ASN A 46 -13.07 3.26 6.56
N ARG A 47 -13.59 3.23 5.33
CA ARG A 47 -13.51 2.05 4.48
C ARG A 47 -12.31 2.16 3.56
N TYR A 48 -11.57 1.06 3.45
CA TYR A 48 -10.45 0.96 2.52
C TYR A 48 -10.78 -0.01 1.40
N ALA A 49 -10.27 0.30 0.22
CA ALA A 49 -10.05 -0.68 -0.82
C ALA A 49 -8.66 -0.50 -1.39
N TYR A 50 -8.05 -1.61 -1.81
CA TYR A 50 -6.75 -1.60 -2.46
C TYR A 50 -6.72 -2.57 -3.64
N ILE A 51 -5.75 -2.38 -4.51
CA ILE A 51 -5.44 -3.28 -5.61
C ILE A 51 -3.93 -3.27 -5.86
N LEU A 52 -3.35 -4.43 -6.17
CA LEU A 52 -2.00 -4.54 -6.70
C LEU A 52 -2.10 -4.89 -8.19
N ASN A 53 -1.97 -3.89 -9.05
CA ASN A 53 -1.96 -4.08 -10.50
C ASN A 53 -0.84 -5.05 -10.88
N GLY A 54 -1.19 -6.09 -11.63
CA GLY A 54 -0.29 -7.21 -11.97
C GLY A 54 -0.48 -8.46 -11.10
N VAL A 55 -1.31 -8.40 -10.05
CA VAL A 55 -1.65 -9.54 -9.19
C VAL A 55 -3.16 -9.68 -9.01
N ASP A 56 -3.80 -8.60 -8.55
CA ASP A 56 -5.22 -8.59 -8.24
C ASP A 56 -6.04 -8.32 -9.51
N LYS A 57 -7.19 -8.99 -9.63
CA LYS A 57 -8.11 -8.80 -10.76
C LYS A 57 -9.15 -7.71 -10.52
N GLU A 58 -9.43 -7.42 -9.25
CA GLU A 58 -10.46 -6.48 -8.82
C GLU A 58 -10.05 -5.82 -7.49
N TRP A 59 -10.70 -4.71 -7.15
CA TRP A 59 -10.46 -4.01 -5.89
C TRP A 59 -10.84 -4.89 -4.70
N ILE A 60 -9.89 -5.09 -3.78
CA ILE A 60 -10.13 -5.78 -2.52
C ILE A 60 -10.72 -4.77 -1.54
N ASN A 61 -11.99 -4.93 -1.20
CA ASN A 61 -12.67 -4.09 -0.22
C ASN A 61 -12.36 -4.61 1.19
N ASN A 62 -11.50 -3.89 1.91
CA ASN A 62 -11.08 -4.25 3.27
C ASN A 62 -11.45 -3.12 4.23
N SER A 63 -12.74 -3.06 4.59
CA SER A 63 -13.33 -1.91 5.28
C SER A 63 -12.78 -1.66 6.67
N SER A 64 -12.16 -2.63 7.34
CA SER A 64 -11.67 -2.48 8.71
C SER A 64 -10.18 -2.79 8.90
N ASN A 65 -9.53 -3.40 7.90
CA ASN A 65 -8.11 -3.73 7.97
C ASN A 65 -7.34 -2.96 6.89
N ASN A 66 -6.38 -2.18 7.36
CA ASN A 66 -5.55 -1.28 6.57
C ASN A 66 -4.22 -1.92 6.13
N THR A 67 -4.22 -3.25 6.01
CA THR A 67 -3.05 -4.06 5.69
C THR A 67 -3.32 -4.90 4.45
N ALA A 68 -2.42 -4.84 3.48
CA ALA A 68 -2.36 -5.73 2.33
C ALA A 68 -1.08 -6.58 2.41
N SER A 69 -1.21 -7.89 2.24
CA SER A 69 -0.08 -8.83 2.31
C SER A 69 -0.01 -9.68 1.06
N TYR A 70 1.14 -9.68 0.41
CA TYR A 70 1.44 -10.47 -0.78
C TYR A 70 2.68 -11.33 -0.50
N THR A 71 2.63 -12.59 -0.91
CA THR A 71 3.74 -13.53 -0.74
C THR A 71 4.16 -14.11 -2.07
N ASN A 72 5.44 -14.46 -2.19
CA ASN A 72 6.01 -15.08 -3.38
C ASN A 72 5.71 -14.35 -4.70
N LEU A 73 5.76 -13.01 -4.69
CA LEU A 73 5.55 -12.22 -5.90
C LEU A 73 6.59 -12.63 -6.97
N PRO A 74 6.15 -12.94 -8.20
CA PRO A 74 7.07 -13.10 -9.32
C PRO A 74 7.89 -11.83 -9.58
N PRO A 75 9.03 -11.92 -10.29
CA PRO A 75 9.71 -10.74 -10.79
C PRO A 75 8.79 -9.96 -11.73
N GLY A 76 8.65 -8.66 -11.50
CA GLY A 76 7.80 -7.80 -12.30
C GLY A 76 7.73 -6.37 -11.78
N GLU A 77 7.04 -5.52 -12.52
CA GLU A 77 6.63 -4.19 -12.06
C GLU A 77 5.20 -4.27 -11.57
N TYR A 78 4.95 -3.67 -10.42
CA TYR A 78 3.65 -3.66 -9.76
C TYR A 78 3.31 -2.24 -9.34
N GLU A 79 2.02 -1.91 -9.35
CA GLU A 79 1.49 -0.65 -8.87
C GLU A 79 0.45 -0.94 -7.80
N PHE A 80 0.71 -0.46 -6.58
CA PHE A 80 -0.21 -0.58 -5.48
C PHE A 80 -1.06 0.68 -5.40
N LEU A 81 -2.38 0.53 -5.59
CA LEU A 81 -3.31 1.64 -5.44
C LEU A 81 -4.17 1.41 -4.21
N VAL A 82 -4.42 2.48 -3.46
CA VAL A 82 -5.34 2.50 -2.32
C VAL A 82 -6.34 3.63 -2.48
N ARG A 83 -7.58 3.35 -2.10
CA ARG A 83 -8.64 4.35 -1.99
C ARG A 83 -9.35 4.23 -0.64
N GLY A 84 -9.73 5.37 -0.10
CA GLY A 84 -10.58 5.47 1.09
C GLY A 84 -11.91 6.10 0.73
N SER A 85 -12.98 5.69 1.42
CA SER A 85 -14.21 6.48 1.48
C SER A 85 -14.36 7.10 2.87
N ASN A 86 -14.67 8.40 2.92
CA ASN A 86 -15.31 8.97 4.11
C ASN A 86 -16.79 8.52 4.14
N ASN A 87 -17.53 8.95 5.15
CA ASN A 87 -18.80 8.37 5.62
C ASN A 87 -19.97 8.35 4.60
N ASP A 88 -19.77 8.73 3.34
CA ASP A 88 -20.82 9.05 2.36
C ASP A 88 -20.84 8.13 1.12
N HIS A 89 -20.22 6.95 1.17
CA HIS A 89 -20.17 5.97 0.06
C HIS A 89 -19.48 6.44 -1.24
N TYR A 90 -18.95 7.66 -1.28
CA TYR A 90 -18.11 8.12 -2.38
C TYR A 90 -16.66 7.67 -2.15
N TRP A 91 -16.14 6.88 -3.08
CA TRP A 91 -14.71 6.61 -3.16
C TRP A 91 -14.01 7.89 -3.63
N ASN A 92 -12.96 8.32 -2.92
CA ASN A 92 -12.10 9.38 -3.47
C ASN A 92 -11.58 8.93 -4.84
N GLU A 93 -11.99 9.63 -5.91
CA GLU A 93 -11.60 9.33 -7.30
C GLU A 93 -10.11 9.58 -7.56
N LYS A 94 -9.43 10.25 -6.62
CA LYS A 94 -7.98 10.42 -6.61
C LYS A 94 -7.35 9.23 -5.88
N ALA A 95 -7.08 8.16 -6.62
CA ALA A 95 -6.15 7.13 -6.16
C ALA A 95 -4.79 7.81 -5.91
N ILE A 96 -4.24 7.63 -4.72
CA ILE A 96 -2.90 8.13 -4.39
C ILE A 96 -1.95 7.01 -4.83
N SER A 97 -1.13 7.29 -5.84
CA SER A 97 -0.02 6.44 -6.31
C SER A 97 1.21 6.63 -5.44
#